data_AF-A0A2E1E4N9-F1
#
_entry.id   AF-A0A2E1E4N9-F1
#
_cell.length_a   1.000
_cell.length_b   1.000
_cell.length_c   1.000
_cell.angle_alpha   90.00
_cell.angle_beta   90.00
_cell.angle_gamma   90.00
#
_symmetry.space_group_name_H-M   'P 1'
#
loop_
_entity.id
_entity.type
_entity.pdbx_description
1 polymer ?
#
loop_
_entity_poly.entity_id
_entity_poly.type
_entity_poly.pdbx_seq_one_letter_code
_entity_poly.pdbx_strand_id
1 'polypeptide(L)'
;MVALCLSAQQQTPIQNKTLVVFSFLNKENENQNLLDTHKNLIAIGVDAVNYINLLNLNSSPDIKKSINDYLKNREIKNILFYNEESKEINLLTLGSFLNNQQPYMSIKGDSVLNKLKEELINKKLTQNTFLYSPQPEVINKVKVKPFNKILVKPNLENQKIGSIKNYNTNQAVEIVVVEEKEDYRFYYSNGINYFITFYKGTESFLKNTYGVDGLERGSNKETLILVLEHTATRNKFFYFNKEKTSEQELLSEFLSN
;
A
#
# COMPACT_ATOMS: atom_id res chain seq x y z
N MET A 1 33.68 29.20 -31.82
CA MET A 1 33.22 28.13 -30.90
C MET A 1 32.76 28.80 -29.61
N VAL A 2 31.45 28.95 -29.41
CA VAL A 2 30.89 29.32 -28.11
C VAL A 2 29.78 28.33 -27.84
N ALA A 3 30.09 27.31 -27.06
CA ALA A 3 29.11 26.35 -26.59
C ALA A 3 28.21 27.06 -25.58
N LEU A 4 26.97 27.31 -25.98
CA LEU A 4 25.88 27.67 -25.07
C LEU A 4 25.61 26.44 -24.19
N CYS A 5 26.19 26.43 -22.99
CA CYS A 5 25.72 25.58 -21.90
C CYS A 5 24.29 26.03 -21.57
N LEU A 6 23.31 25.35 -22.15
CA LEU A 6 21.95 25.31 -21.63
C LEU A 6 22.05 24.70 -20.23
N SER A 7 22.03 25.56 -19.20
CA SER A 7 21.80 25.11 -17.83
C SER A 7 20.48 24.35 -17.83
N ALA A 8 20.54 23.03 -17.61
CA ALA A 8 19.36 22.24 -17.34
C ALA A 8 18.64 22.88 -16.15
N GLN A 9 17.53 23.59 -16.40
CA GLN A 9 16.64 24.02 -15.34
C GLN A 9 16.30 22.76 -14.55
N GLN A 10 16.65 22.73 -13.26
CA GLN A 10 16.20 21.69 -12.35
C GLN A 10 14.68 21.63 -12.44
N GLN A 11 14.15 20.64 -13.15
CA GLN A 11 12.72 20.36 -13.17
C GLN A 11 12.31 20.16 -11.73
N THR A 12 11.53 21.09 -11.18
CA THR A 12 11.03 20.94 -9.84
C THR A 12 10.08 19.77 -9.79
N PRO A 13 10.22 18.85 -8.82
CA PRO A 13 9.68 17.52 -8.99
C PRO A 13 8.17 17.56 -9.21
N ILE A 14 7.43 18.43 -8.53
CA ILE A 14 5.96 18.62 -8.57
C ILE A 14 5.28 18.62 -9.94
N GLN A 15 5.99 18.98 -11.00
CA GLN A 15 5.46 19.00 -12.37
C GLN A 15 5.42 17.62 -13.04
N ASN A 16 6.16 16.66 -12.50
CA ASN A 16 6.12 15.30 -13.00
C ASN A 16 4.82 14.60 -12.60
N LYS A 17 4.45 13.58 -13.38
CA LYS A 17 3.39 12.64 -13.04
C LYS A 17 3.57 12.16 -11.61
N THR A 18 2.51 12.35 -10.82
CA THR A 18 2.52 12.16 -9.37
C THR A 18 1.52 11.08 -8.98
N LEU A 19 1.98 10.12 -8.18
CA LEU A 19 1.11 9.26 -7.38
C LEU A 19 0.77 10.01 -6.10
N VAL A 20 -0.52 10.14 -5.81
CA VAL A 20 -1.00 10.62 -4.52
C VAL A 20 -1.28 9.42 -3.62
N VAL A 21 -0.52 9.29 -2.54
CA VAL A 21 -0.80 8.31 -1.48
C VAL A 21 -1.58 9.02 -0.39
N PHE A 22 -2.84 8.65 -0.18
CA PHE A 22 -3.74 9.38 0.70
C PHE A 22 -4.17 8.56 1.92
N SER A 23 -4.49 9.25 3.01
CA SER A 23 -5.16 8.70 4.18
C SER A 23 -6.18 9.72 4.69
N PHE A 24 -7.47 9.47 4.46
CA PHE A 24 -8.56 10.33 4.92
C PHE A 24 -9.14 9.83 6.24
N LEU A 25 -9.62 10.77 7.06
CA LEU A 25 -10.30 10.48 8.32
C LEU A 25 -11.70 9.89 8.06
N ASN A 26 -12.47 10.51 7.16
CA ASN A 26 -13.82 10.07 6.82
C ASN A 26 -13.79 9.14 5.60
N LYS A 27 -13.90 7.83 5.87
CA LYS A 27 -13.89 6.78 4.84
C LYS A 27 -15.20 6.70 4.04
N GLU A 28 -16.32 7.16 4.59
CA GLU A 28 -17.64 7.12 3.92
C GLU A 28 -17.71 8.11 2.76
N ASN A 29 -17.01 9.24 2.88
CA ASN A 29 -16.95 10.30 1.86
C ASN A 29 -15.65 10.28 1.03
N GLU A 30 -14.91 9.15 1.01
CA GLU A 30 -13.60 9.05 0.35
C GLU A 30 -13.63 9.53 -1.11
N ASN A 31 -14.67 9.18 -1.88
CA ASN A 31 -14.79 9.60 -3.28
C ASN A 31 -14.88 11.12 -3.43
N GLN A 32 -15.66 11.79 -2.57
CA GLN A 32 -15.79 13.25 -2.60
C GLN A 32 -14.49 13.91 -2.13
N ASN A 33 -13.88 13.39 -1.07
CA ASN A 33 -12.59 13.87 -0.56
C ASN A 33 -11.49 13.75 -1.62
N LEU A 34 -11.47 12.66 -2.39
CA LEU A 34 -10.55 12.47 -3.52
C LEU A 34 -10.78 13.52 -4.61
N LEU A 35 -12.02 13.77 -5.01
CA LEU A 35 -12.36 14.77 -6.02
C LEU A 35 -11.92 16.17 -5.59
N ASP A 36 -12.19 16.55 -4.34
CA ASP A 36 -11.83 17.88 -3.84
C ASP A 36 -10.31 18.02 -3.66
N THR A 37 -9.64 16.98 -3.17
CA THR A 37 -8.17 16.92 -3.13
C THR A 37 -7.58 17.05 -4.53
N HIS A 38 -8.13 16.35 -5.52
CA HIS A 38 -7.66 16.42 -6.89
C HIS A 38 -7.80 17.82 -7.50
N LYS A 39 -8.96 18.46 -7.33
CA LYS A 39 -9.17 19.85 -7.77
C LYS A 39 -8.14 20.79 -7.14
N ASN A 40 -7.89 20.66 -5.84
CA ASN A 40 -6.91 21.49 -5.13
C ASN A 40 -5.49 21.26 -5.63
N LEU A 41 -5.10 20.01 -5.87
CA LEU A 41 -3.77 19.65 -6.40
C LEU A 41 -3.55 20.17 -7.82
N ILE A 42 -4.55 20.05 -8.70
CA ILE A 42 -4.49 20.65 -10.05
C ILE A 42 -4.38 22.17 -9.98
N ALA A 43 -5.15 22.82 -9.10
CA ALA A 43 -5.14 24.27 -8.94
C ALA A 43 -3.75 24.83 -8.52
N ILE A 44 -2.90 24.00 -7.92
CA ILE A 44 -1.53 24.34 -7.53
C ILE A 44 -0.46 23.78 -8.49
N GLY A 45 -0.87 23.14 -9.59
CA GLY A 45 0.01 22.65 -10.65
C GLY A 45 0.61 21.27 -10.44
N VAL A 46 0.03 20.44 -9.57
CA VAL A 46 0.43 19.03 -9.40
C VAL A 46 -0.29 18.17 -10.45
N ASP A 47 0.48 17.47 -11.29
CA ASP A 47 -0.07 16.47 -12.22
C ASP A 47 -0.30 15.14 -11.48
N ALA A 48 -1.39 15.08 -10.71
CA ALA A 48 -1.83 13.88 -10.02
C ALA A 48 -2.52 12.94 -11.01
N VAL A 49 -1.87 11.81 -11.32
CA VAL A 49 -2.35 10.85 -12.33
C VAL A 49 -2.84 9.53 -11.73
N ASN A 50 -2.36 9.20 -10.54
CA ASN A 50 -2.74 8.01 -9.80
C ASN A 50 -3.02 8.35 -8.33
N TYR A 51 -3.95 7.62 -7.71
CA TYR A 51 -4.24 7.69 -6.28
C TYR A 51 -4.18 6.30 -5.68
N ILE A 52 -3.67 6.18 -4.46
CA ILE A 52 -3.75 4.95 -3.68
C ILE A 52 -3.95 5.27 -2.21
N ASN A 53 -4.82 4.51 -1.55
CA ASN A 53 -4.97 4.60 -0.10
C ASN A 53 -3.70 4.06 0.58
N LEU A 54 -3.16 4.79 1.56
CA LEU A 54 -1.96 4.44 2.32
C LEU A 54 -2.05 3.05 2.95
N LEU A 55 -3.26 2.66 3.40
CA LEU A 55 -3.51 1.35 3.98
C LEU A 55 -3.23 0.22 2.96
N ASN A 56 -3.64 0.43 1.70
CA ASN A 56 -3.49 -0.53 0.62
C ASN A 56 -2.05 -0.66 0.13
N LEU A 57 -1.30 0.43 0.14
CA LEU A 57 0.13 0.44 -0.19
C LEU A 57 0.96 -0.46 0.73
N ASN A 58 0.52 -0.62 1.98
CA ASN A 58 1.21 -1.38 3.01
C ASN A 58 0.56 -2.76 3.28
N SER A 59 -0.35 -3.23 2.42
CA SER A 59 -1.12 -4.45 2.71
C SER A 59 -0.31 -5.74 2.76
N SER A 60 0.72 -5.89 1.93
CA SER A 60 1.68 -6.99 2.03
C SER A 60 3.03 -6.63 1.38
N PRO A 61 4.12 -7.37 1.67
CA PRO A 61 5.42 -7.12 1.05
C PRO A 61 5.39 -7.18 -0.48
N ASP A 62 4.61 -8.09 -1.07
CA ASP A 62 4.49 -8.27 -2.53
C ASP A 62 3.81 -7.07 -3.22
N ILE A 63 2.96 -6.34 -2.50
CA ILE A 63 2.21 -5.19 -3.03
C ILE A 63 3.15 -4.05 -3.40
N LYS A 64 4.10 -3.71 -2.52
CA LYS A 64 5.04 -2.60 -2.76
C LYS A 64 5.85 -2.81 -4.04
N LYS A 65 6.34 -4.03 -4.26
CA LYS A 65 7.08 -4.38 -5.49
C LYS A 65 6.20 -4.23 -6.73
N SER A 66 4.99 -4.77 -6.68
CA SER A 66 4.05 -4.73 -7.81
C SER A 66 3.63 -3.31 -8.16
N ILE A 67 3.39 -2.46 -7.15
CA ILE A 67 3.10 -1.04 -7.34
C ILE A 67 4.30 -0.33 -7.94
N ASN A 68 5.51 -0.58 -7.45
CA ASN A 68 6.71 0.05 -7.99
C ASN A 68 6.87 -0.21 -9.50
N ASP A 69 6.74 -1.46 -9.93
CA ASP A 69 6.86 -1.81 -11.35
C ASP A 69 5.77 -1.12 -12.20
N TYR A 70 4.54 -1.05 -11.66
CA TYR A 70 3.45 -0.31 -12.29
C TYR A 70 3.75 1.20 -12.41
N LEU A 71 4.22 1.84 -11.33
CA LEU A 71 4.54 3.28 -11.31
C LEU A 71 5.68 3.64 -12.28
N LYS A 72 6.71 2.79 -12.37
CA LYS A 72 7.80 2.95 -13.34
C LYS A 72 7.28 2.91 -14.78
N ASN A 73 6.43 1.93 -15.10
CA ASN A 73 5.84 1.80 -16.44
C ASN A 73 4.91 2.97 -16.80
N ARG A 74 4.33 3.64 -15.79
CA ARG A 74 3.49 4.84 -15.95
C ARG A 74 4.30 6.14 -15.96
N GLU A 75 5.63 6.04 -15.82
CA GLU A 75 6.57 7.16 -15.75
C GLU A 75 6.27 8.11 -14.58
N ILE A 76 5.74 7.58 -13.47
CA ILE A 76 5.55 8.35 -12.24
C ILE A 76 6.92 8.68 -11.68
N LYS A 77 7.18 9.96 -11.43
CA LYS A 77 8.45 10.41 -10.85
C LYS A 77 8.31 10.97 -9.44
N ASN A 78 7.10 11.35 -9.03
CA ASN A 78 6.85 11.84 -7.68
C ASN A 78 5.82 11.01 -6.93
N ILE A 79 5.98 11.04 -5.61
CA ILE A 79 4.98 10.59 -4.66
C ILE A 79 4.60 11.77 -3.77
N LEU A 80 3.31 12.05 -3.67
CA LEU A 80 2.74 12.99 -2.71
C LEU A 80 1.99 12.18 -1.66
N PHE A 81 2.55 12.09 -0.45
CA PHE A 81 1.82 11.56 0.69
C PHE A 81 0.96 12.66 1.28
N TYR A 82 -0.34 12.41 1.38
CA TYR A 82 -1.30 13.25 2.06
C TYR A 82 -1.91 12.45 3.19
N ASN A 83 -1.63 12.83 4.43
CA ASN A 83 -2.23 12.22 5.61
C ASN A 83 -3.04 13.27 6.37
N GLU A 84 -4.36 13.08 6.38
CA GLU A 84 -5.30 13.98 7.03
C GLU A 84 -5.19 13.91 8.56
N GLU A 85 -4.96 12.71 9.11
CA GLU A 85 -4.82 12.48 10.55
C GLU A 85 -3.57 13.15 11.13
N SER A 86 -2.42 12.93 10.48
CA SER A 86 -1.17 13.57 10.92
C SER A 86 -1.02 15.01 10.42
N LYS A 87 -1.99 15.52 9.65
CA LYS A 87 -1.99 16.85 9.03
C LYS A 87 -0.67 17.14 8.33
N GLU A 88 -0.29 16.24 7.42
CA GLU A 88 1.02 16.23 6.79
C GLU A 88 0.92 16.02 5.28
N ILE A 89 1.73 16.79 4.54
CA ILE A 89 2.08 16.51 3.16
C ILE A 89 3.58 16.25 3.06
N ASN A 90 3.94 15.10 2.49
CA ASN A 90 5.33 14.79 2.13
C ASN A 90 5.44 14.59 0.63
N LEU A 91 6.46 15.20 0.06
CA LEU A 91 6.77 15.13 -1.36
C LEU A 91 8.12 14.43 -1.55
N LEU A 92 8.09 13.33 -2.28
CA LEU A 92 9.23 12.46 -2.53
C LEU A 92 9.41 12.24 -4.03
N THR A 93 10.64 11.97 -4.43
CA THR A 93 10.87 11.32 -5.72
C THR A 93 10.53 9.84 -5.61
N LEU A 94 10.21 9.19 -6.73
CA LEU A 94 9.99 7.75 -6.77
C LEU A 94 11.20 6.99 -6.20
N GLY A 95 12.43 7.42 -6.54
CA GLY A 95 13.66 6.83 -5.98
C GLY A 95 13.76 6.94 -4.46
N SER A 96 13.42 8.11 -3.91
CA SER A 96 13.42 8.34 -2.46
C SER A 96 12.37 7.49 -1.76
N PHE A 97 11.18 7.34 -2.35
CA PHE A 97 10.13 6.46 -1.83
C PHE A 97 10.57 4.99 -1.78
N LEU A 98 11.30 4.51 -2.80
CA LEU A 98 11.78 3.12 -2.85
C LEU A 98 12.90 2.83 -1.85
N ASN A 99 13.75 3.81 -1.59
CA ASN A 99 14.92 3.67 -0.73
C ASN A 99 14.66 4.15 0.71
N ASN A 100 13.40 4.43 1.08
CA ASN A 100 13.00 5.01 2.38
C ASN A 100 13.83 6.26 2.76
N GLN A 101 14.14 7.11 1.78
CA GLN A 101 14.87 8.35 2.00
C GLN A 101 13.93 9.48 2.44
N GLN A 102 14.51 10.50 3.07
CA GLN A 102 13.76 11.67 3.53
C GLN A 102 13.07 12.39 2.36
N PRO A 103 11.88 12.97 2.59
CA PRO A 103 11.19 13.76 1.58
C PRO A 103 11.99 15.04 1.28
N TYR A 104 11.91 15.51 0.03
CA TYR A 104 12.54 16.78 -0.35
C TYR A 104 11.71 18.00 0.09
N MET A 105 10.45 17.78 0.45
CA MET A 105 9.57 18.79 1.06
C MET A 105 8.58 18.09 2.00
N SER A 106 8.45 18.62 3.21
CA SER A 106 7.51 18.17 4.24
C SER A 106 6.79 19.38 4.80
N ILE A 107 5.46 19.33 4.85
CA ILE A 107 4.60 20.40 5.32
C ILE A 107 3.67 19.83 6.38
N LYS A 108 3.61 20.48 7.54
CA LYS A 108 2.80 20.03 8.69
C LYS A 108 1.87 21.11 9.22
N GLY A 109 0.82 20.65 9.90
CA GLY A 109 -0.15 21.47 10.62
C GLY A 109 -1.42 21.74 9.82
N ASP A 110 -2.28 22.62 10.32
CA ASP A 110 -3.58 22.86 9.68
C ASP A 110 -3.46 23.42 8.26
N SER A 111 -4.43 23.08 7.41
CA SER A 111 -4.52 23.56 6.03
C SER A 111 -3.27 23.26 5.17
N VAL A 112 -2.72 22.05 5.28
CA VAL A 112 -1.50 21.62 4.55
C VAL A 112 -1.51 21.91 3.05
N LEU A 113 -2.66 21.80 2.38
CA LEU A 113 -2.78 22.10 0.93
C LEU A 113 -2.57 23.59 0.63
N ASN A 114 -3.05 24.48 1.49
CA ASN A 114 -2.84 25.93 1.35
C ASN A 114 -1.37 26.28 1.62
N LYS A 115 -0.77 25.68 2.65
CA LYS A 115 0.66 25.86 2.93
C LYS A 115 1.53 25.35 1.77
N LEU A 116 1.16 24.23 1.17
CA LEU A 116 1.80 23.75 -0.05
C LEU A 116 1.68 24.79 -1.15
N LYS A 117 0.49 25.32 -1.43
CA LYS A 117 0.29 26.38 -2.42
C LYS A 117 1.22 27.58 -2.19
N GLU A 118 1.30 28.09 -0.97
CA GLU A 118 2.17 29.22 -0.61
C GLU A 118 3.65 28.90 -0.84
N GLU A 119 4.11 27.73 -0.43
CA GLU A 119 5.48 27.25 -0.67
C GLU A 119 5.82 27.21 -2.17
N LEU A 120 4.90 26.73 -3.01
CA LEU A 120 5.12 26.65 -4.47
C LEU A 120 5.17 28.03 -5.13
N ILE A 121 4.31 28.96 -4.69
CA ILE A 121 4.32 30.35 -5.15
C ILE A 121 5.63 31.03 -4.74
N ASN A 122 6.05 30.88 -3.48
CA ASN A 122 7.28 31.47 -2.95
C ASN A 122 8.52 30.98 -3.69
N LYS A 123 8.54 29.70 -4.08
CA LYS A 123 9.63 29.10 -4.87
C LYS A 123 9.59 29.47 -6.36
N LYS A 124 8.63 30.30 -6.79
CA LYS A 124 8.43 30.74 -8.18
C LYS A 124 8.39 29.57 -9.17
N LEU A 125 7.76 28.47 -8.79
CA LEU A 125 7.64 27.31 -9.65
C LEU A 125 6.58 27.58 -10.71
N THR A 126 7.00 27.96 -11.90
CA THR A 126 6.12 28.26 -13.03
C THR A 126 5.56 26.98 -13.64
N GLN A 127 4.26 26.94 -13.91
CA GLN A 127 3.62 25.81 -14.62
C GLN A 127 4.21 25.68 -16.03
N ASN A 128 4.73 24.49 -16.37
CA ASN A 128 5.29 24.20 -17.69
C ASN A 128 4.34 23.34 -18.54
N THR A 129 3.26 22.83 -17.95
CA THR A 129 2.30 21.92 -18.58
C THR A 129 0.93 22.58 -18.60
N PHE A 130 0.33 22.69 -19.80
CA PHE A 130 -1.00 23.28 -19.99
C PHE A 130 -2.14 22.27 -19.77
N LEU A 131 -1.84 20.97 -19.73
CA LEU A 131 -2.83 19.89 -19.64
C LEU A 131 -2.51 18.99 -18.45
N TYR A 132 -3.39 19.00 -17.45
CA TYR A 132 -3.36 18.06 -16.31
C TYR A 132 -4.23 16.84 -16.62
N SER A 133 -3.93 15.72 -15.98
CA SER A 133 -4.81 14.54 -16.03
C SER A 133 -6.17 14.88 -15.42
N PRO A 134 -7.27 14.95 -16.20
CA PRO A 134 -8.57 15.41 -15.69
C PRO A 134 -9.28 14.37 -14.83
N GLN A 135 -8.90 13.10 -14.99
CA GLN A 135 -9.42 11.98 -14.23
C GLN A 135 -8.27 11.05 -13.85
N PRO A 136 -7.86 11.04 -12.58
CA PRO A 136 -6.77 10.20 -12.15
C PRO A 136 -7.26 8.78 -11.87
N GLU A 137 -6.38 7.79 -12.04
CA GLU A 137 -6.69 6.40 -11.75
C GLU A 137 -6.53 6.09 -10.27
N VAL A 138 -7.60 5.65 -9.61
CA VAL A 138 -7.53 5.10 -8.25
C VAL A 138 -7.08 3.64 -8.32
N ILE A 139 -5.88 3.36 -7.79
CA ILE A 139 -5.30 2.02 -7.73
C ILE A 139 -6.05 1.22 -6.67
N ASN A 140 -7.04 0.44 -7.11
CA ASN A 140 -7.89 -0.40 -6.27
C ASN A 140 -7.59 -1.90 -6.39
N LYS A 141 -6.56 -2.27 -7.16
CA LYS A 141 -6.06 -3.63 -7.33
C LYS A 141 -4.61 -3.62 -7.78
N VAL A 142 -3.86 -4.67 -7.47
CA VAL A 142 -2.51 -4.88 -8.02
C VAL A 142 -2.34 -6.32 -8.50
N LYS A 143 -1.40 -6.52 -9.43
CA LYS A 143 -1.08 -7.86 -9.91
C LYS A 143 -0.18 -8.56 -8.90
N VAL A 144 -0.64 -9.68 -8.37
CA VAL A 144 0.15 -10.54 -7.47
C VAL A 144 0.59 -11.82 -8.19
N LYS A 145 1.57 -12.54 -7.60
CA LYS A 145 1.98 -13.85 -8.11
C LYS A 145 0.77 -14.80 -8.12
N PRO A 146 0.58 -15.62 -9.17
CA PRO A 146 -0.49 -16.61 -9.19
C PRO A 146 -0.37 -17.61 -8.03
N PHE A 147 -1.50 -18.00 -7.46
CA PHE A 147 -1.61 -19.04 -6.44
C PHE A 147 -2.96 -19.74 -6.58
N ASN A 148 -3.05 -20.99 -6.12
CA ASN A 148 -4.35 -21.62 -5.94
C ASN A 148 -4.90 -21.30 -4.57
N LYS A 149 -6.23 -21.16 -4.50
CA LYS A 149 -6.93 -20.99 -3.23
C LYS A 149 -7.20 -22.36 -2.61
N ILE A 150 -6.90 -22.47 -1.33
CA ILE A 150 -7.43 -23.53 -0.49
C ILE A 150 -8.86 -23.11 -0.12
N LEU A 151 -9.85 -23.95 -0.45
CA LEU A 151 -11.27 -23.62 -0.25
C LEU A 151 -11.75 -23.98 1.17
N VAL A 152 -11.19 -25.03 1.74
CA VAL A 152 -11.57 -25.55 3.06
C VAL A 152 -10.37 -25.44 3.98
N LYS A 153 -10.58 -24.92 5.20
CA LYS A 153 -9.51 -24.82 6.20
C LYS A 153 -8.83 -26.19 6.39
N PRO A 154 -7.50 -26.30 6.24
CA PRO A 154 -6.81 -27.56 6.46
C PRO A 154 -6.82 -27.93 7.95
N ASN A 155 -6.76 -29.23 8.27
CA ASN A 155 -6.51 -29.67 9.63
C ASN A 155 -5.06 -29.32 10.01
N LEU A 156 -4.91 -28.53 11.09
CA LEU A 156 -3.63 -28.03 11.58
C LEU A 156 -3.09 -28.86 12.76
N GLU A 157 -3.80 -29.91 13.18
CA GLU A 157 -3.33 -30.82 14.21
C GLU A 157 -2.00 -31.47 13.80
N ASN A 158 -1.03 -31.43 14.70
CA ASN A 158 0.35 -31.91 14.49
C ASN A 158 1.09 -31.24 13.32
N GLN A 159 0.61 -30.10 12.82
CA GLN A 159 1.30 -29.31 11.81
C GLN A 159 2.20 -28.28 12.49
N LYS A 160 3.42 -28.14 11.97
CA LYS A 160 4.33 -27.06 12.35
C LYS A 160 4.05 -25.84 11.49
N ILE A 161 3.78 -24.71 12.13
CA ILE A 161 3.41 -23.46 11.45
C ILE A 161 4.50 -22.42 11.66
N GLY A 162 4.94 -21.78 10.58
CA GLY A 162 5.92 -20.70 10.62
C GLY A 162 5.26 -19.33 10.69
N SER A 163 5.90 -18.40 11.39
CA SER A 163 5.54 -16.99 11.41
C SER A 163 6.80 -16.13 11.57
N ILE A 164 6.80 -14.91 11.00
CA ILE A 164 7.86 -13.92 11.28
C ILE A 164 7.68 -13.21 12.62
N LYS A 165 6.47 -13.24 13.18
CA LYS A 165 6.09 -12.60 14.45
C LYS A 165 5.86 -13.66 15.52
N ASN A 166 6.23 -13.32 16.75
CA ASN A 166 5.89 -14.13 17.90
C ASN A 166 4.43 -13.90 18.30
N TYR A 167 3.67 -14.98 18.42
CA TYR A 167 2.29 -14.96 18.86
C TYR A 167 2.15 -15.89 20.07
N ASN A 168 1.55 -15.39 21.15
CA ASN A 168 1.31 -16.20 22.32
C ASN A 168 0.02 -17.01 22.08
N THR A 169 0.14 -18.29 21.75
CA THR A 169 -1.03 -19.15 21.57
C THR A 169 -1.07 -20.22 22.65
N ASN A 170 -2.16 -20.32 23.39
CA ASN A 170 -2.37 -21.35 24.42
C ASN A 170 -2.81 -22.71 23.85
N GLN A 171 -2.63 -22.91 22.54
CA GLN A 171 -3.15 -24.07 21.82
C GLN A 171 -2.04 -25.06 21.47
N ALA A 172 -2.42 -26.30 21.20
CA ALA A 172 -1.50 -27.39 20.85
C ALA A 172 -0.77 -27.22 19.50
N VAL A 173 -1.10 -26.18 18.74
CA VAL A 173 -0.46 -25.88 17.45
C VAL A 173 0.87 -25.18 17.70
N GLU A 174 1.96 -25.80 17.29
CA GLU A 174 3.30 -25.23 17.40
C GLU A 174 3.50 -24.15 16.33
N ILE A 175 3.44 -22.87 16.75
CA ILE A 175 3.86 -21.74 15.93
C ILE A 175 5.32 -21.44 16.22
N VAL A 176 6.16 -21.60 15.21
CA VAL A 176 7.60 -21.35 15.29
C VAL A 176 7.92 -20.01 14.63
N VAL A 177 8.63 -19.17 15.38
CA VAL A 177 9.14 -17.90 14.86
C VAL A 177 10.34 -18.18 13.96
N VAL A 178 10.30 -17.67 12.73
CA VAL A 178 11.36 -17.86 11.74
C VAL A 178 11.69 -16.55 11.04
N GLU A 179 12.90 -16.48 10.49
CA GLU A 179 13.29 -15.36 9.63
C GLU A 179 12.56 -15.39 8.30
N GLU A 180 12.26 -14.21 7.76
CA GLU A 180 11.69 -14.08 6.42
C GLU A 180 12.68 -14.58 5.34
N LYS A 181 12.23 -15.52 4.51
CA LYS A 181 12.92 -16.04 3.32
C LYS A 181 12.01 -15.89 2.10
N GLU A 182 12.59 -15.47 0.97
CA GLU A 182 11.86 -15.40 -0.30
C GLU A 182 11.44 -16.79 -0.79
N ASP A 183 12.29 -17.79 -0.58
CA ASP A 183 12.06 -19.18 -1.02
C ASP A 183 11.44 -20.02 0.10
N TYR A 184 10.13 -20.28 -0.01
CA TYR A 184 9.39 -21.05 0.99
C TYR A 184 9.76 -22.53 1.03
N ARG A 185 10.53 -23.03 0.04
CA ARG A 185 11.12 -24.38 0.12
C ARG A 185 12.04 -24.51 1.32
N PHE A 186 12.66 -23.41 1.76
CA PHE A 186 13.45 -23.38 2.98
C PHE A 186 12.60 -23.76 4.22
N TYR A 187 11.39 -23.19 4.34
CA TYR A 187 10.49 -23.52 5.45
C TYR A 187 10.05 -24.99 5.38
N TYR A 188 9.67 -25.46 4.19
CA TYR A 188 9.26 -26.85 3.98
C TYR A 188 10.36 -27.84 4.38
N SER A 189 11.61 -27.59 3.98
CA SER A 189 12.76 -28.43 4.35
C SER A 189 13.04 -28.45 5.86
N ASN A 190 12.60 -27.44 6.60
CA ASN A 190 12.70 -27.38 8.07
C ASN A 190 11.45 -27.94 8.78
N GLY A 191 10.59 -28.65 8.04
CA GLY A 191 9.39 -29.29 8.56
C GLY A 191 8.22 -28.35 8.81
N ILE A 192 8.29 -27.09 8.34
CA ILE A 192 7.20 -26.13 8.46
C ILE A 192 6.26 -26.32 7.27
N ASN A 193 5.06 -26.83 7.52
CA ASN A 193 4.10 -27.16 6.47
C ASN A 193 3.29 -25.93 6.01
N TYR A 194 3.02 -25.02 6.93
CA TYR A 194 2.27 -23.80 6.66
C TYR A 194 2.97 -22.57 7.20
N PHE A 195 2.72 -21.44 6.56
CA PHE A 195 3.24 -20.15 6.96
C PHE A 195 2.09 -19.16 7.14
N ILE A 196 2.03 -18.49 8.30
CA ILE A 196 1.00 -17.49 8.58
C ILE A 196 1.54 -16.09 8.32
N THR A 197 0.77 -15.31 7.58
CA THR A 197 0.96 -13.86 7.42
C THR A 197 -0.37 -13.13 7.61
N PHE A 198 -0.30 -11.83 7.87
CA PHE A 198 -1.48 -10.98 8.01
C PHE A 198 -1.44 -9.87 6.98
N TYR A 199 -2.53 -9.70 6.25
CA TYR A 199 -2.72 -8.61 5.29
C TYR A 199 -3.72 -7.62 5.84
N LYS A 200 -3.38 -6.33 5.77
CA LYS A 200 -4.23 -5.24 6.25
C LYS A 200 -4.51 -4.25 5.12
N GLY A 201 -5.78 -3.97 4.83
CA GLY A 201 -6.17 -3.24 3.62
C GLY A 201 -7.64 -2.87 3.64
N THR A 202 -8.11 -2.16 2.61
CA THR A 202 -9.54 -1.99 2.39
C THR A 202 -10.15 -3.28 1.85
N GLU A 203 -11.41 -3.58 2.20
CA GLU A 203 -12.13 -4.75 1.69
C GLU A 203 -12.11 -4.82 0.17
N SER A 204 -12.38 -3.70 -0.51
CA SER A 204 -12.34 -3.56 -1.96
C SER A 204 -10.98 -3.95 -2.55
N PHE A 205 -9.89 -3.46 -1.98
CA PHE A 205 -8.54 -3.70 -2.47
C PHE A 205 -8.12 -5.15 -2.29
N LEU A 206 -8.37 -5.73 -1.12
CA LEU A 206 -8.02 -7.12 -0.82
C LEU A 206 -8.90 -8.09 -1.64
N LYS A 207 -10.19 -7.77 -1.85
CA LYS A 207 -11.07 -8.53 -2.74
C LYS A 207 -10.57 -8.49 -4.18
N ASN A 208 -10.24 -7.32 -4.71
CA ASN A 208 -9.84 -7.18 -6.11
C ASN A 208 -8.44 -7.73 -6.39
N THR A 209 -7.55 -7.72 -5.38
CA THR A 209 -6.16 -8.19 -5.50
C THR A 209 -6.03 -9.70 -5.31
N TYR A 210 -6.65 -10.25 -4.25
CA TYR A 210 -6.49 -11.67 -3.86
C TYR A 210 -7.76 -12.51 -4.10
N GLY A 211 -8.87 -11.87 -4.45
CA GLY A 211 -10.14 -12.54 -4.70
C GLY A 211 -10.84 -13.03 -3.44
N VAL A 212 -10.46 -12.63 -2.22
CA VAL A 212 -10.97 -13.20 -0.95
C VAL A 212 -12.50 -13.17 -0.87
N ASP A 213 -13.15 -14.31 -0.68
CA ASP A 213 -14.62 -14.39 -0.65
C ASP A 213 -15.20 -13.81 0.65
N GLY A 214 -16.38 -13.18 0.56
CA GLY A 214 -17.03 -12.48 1.69
C GLY A 214 -16.64 -11.01 1.89
N LEU A 215 -15.60 -10.50 1.20
CA LEU A 215 -15.30 -9.07 1.15
C LEU A 215 -16.09 -8.34 0.06
N GLU A 216 -16.47 -7.08 0.33
CA GLU A 216 -17.30 -6.27 -0.56
C GLU A 216 -16.45 -5.42 -1.53
N ARG A 217 -16.73 -5.51 -2.84
CA ARG A 217 -15.94 -4.82 -3.89
C ARG A 217 -15.99 -3.29 -3.83
N GLY A 218 -17.06 -2.72 -3.27
CA GLY A 218 -17.26 -1.27 -3.16
C GLY A 218 -16.95 -0.70 -1.77
N SER A 219 -16.51 -1.53 -0.83
CA SER A 219 -16.31 -1.14 0.56
C SER A 219 -14.87 -0.68 0.80
N ASN A 220 -14.71 0.51 1.38
CA ASN A 220 -13.43 1.04 1.84
C ASN A 220 -13.17 0.78 3.33
N LYS A 221 -13.95 -0.11 3.94
CA LYS A 221 -13.72 -0.54 5.32
C LYS A 221 -12.37 -1.21 5.42
N GLU A 222 -11.65 -0.86 6.48
CA GLU A 222 -10.39 -1.49 6.84
C GLU A 222 -10.67 -2.88 7.39
N THR A 223 -9.91 -3.85 6.91
CA THR A 223 -10.02 -5.24 7.34
C THR A 223 -8.66 -5.88 7.50
N LEU A 224 -8.60 -6.87 8.39
CA LEU A 224 -7.43 -7.69 8.67
C LEU A 224 -7.73 -9.12 8.20
N ILE A 225 -6.83 -9.68 7.40
CA ILE A 225 -6.96 -11.03 6.86
C ILE A 225 -5.75 -11.84 7.29
N LEU A 226 -6.00 -13.01 7.88
CA LEU A 226 -5.01 -14.04 8.09
C LEU A 226 -4.86 -14.86 6.80
N VAL A 227 -3.62 -15.02 6.35
CA VAL A 227 -3.27 -15.82 5.18
C VAL A 227 -2.41 -16.98 5.63
N LEU A 228 -2.96 -18.18 5.47
CA LEU A 228 -2.26 -19.43 5.69
C LEU A 228 -1.76 -19.95 4.35
N GLU A 229 -0.46 -19.96 4.15
CA GLU A 229 0.17 -20.38 2.90
C GLU A 229 0.89 -21.70 3.09
N HIS A 230 0.56 -22.70 2.26
CA HIS A 230 1.28 -23.98 2.26
C HIS A 230 2.68 -23.79 1.69
N THR A 231 3.71 -24.22 2.41
CA THR A 231 5.11 -23.89 2.08
C THR A 231 5.62 -24.56 0.81
N ALA A 232 5.21 -25.81 0.53
CA ALA A 232 5.57 -26.51 -0.70
C ALA A 232 4.77 -26.04 -1.94
N THR A 233 3.44 -25.99 -1.86
CA THR A 233 2.57 -25.72 -3.01
C THR A 233 2.30 -24.24 -3.26
N ARG A 234 2.58 -23.37 -2.28
CA ARG A 234 2.23 -21.93 -2.29
C ARG A 234 0.73 -21.66 -2.37
N ASN A 235 -0.11 -22.67 -2.11
CA ASN A 235 -1.55 -22.50 -2.06
C ASN A 235 -1.94 -21.69 -0.81
N LYS A 236 -2.94 -20.81 -0.94
CA LYS A 236 -3.32 -19.87 0.12
C LYS A 236 -4.74 -20.12 0.60
N PHE A 237 -4.91 -20.21 1.91
CA PHE A 237 -6.19 -20.07 2.58
C PHE A 237 -6.29 -18.66 3.16
N PHE A 238 -7.45 -18.03 3.03
CA PHE A 238 -7.70 -16.69 3.57
C PHE A 238 -8.79 -16.77 4.63
N TYR A 239 -8.52 -16.20 5.80
CA TYR A 239 -9.44 -16.13 6.91
C TYR A 239 -9.57 -14.70 7.41
N PHE A 240 -10.78 -14.27 7.70
CA PHE A 240 -11.04 -12.97 8.33
C PHE A 240 -12.33 -13.02 9.12
N ASN A 241 -12.43 -12.15 10.12
CA ASN A 241 -13.65 -11.88 10.85
C ASN A 241 -13.79 -10.36 10.98
N LYS A 242 -14.95 -9.82 10.59
CA LYS A 242 -15.21 -8.37 10.57
C LYS A 242 -15.12 -7.72 11.96
N GLU A 243 -15.28 -8.49 13.03
CA GLU A 243 -15.20 -8.01 14.41
C GLU A 243 -13.78 -8.00 14.98
N LYS A 244 -12.83 -8.71 14.36
CA LYS A 244 -11.45 -8.85 14.86
C LYS A 244 -10.52 -7.88 14.16
N THR A 245 -9.93 -6.98 14.94
CA THR A 245 -9.02 -5.94 14.42
C THR A 245 -7.55 -6.20 14.77
N SER A 246 -7.26 -7.13 15.68
CA SER A 246 -5.90 -7.50 16.08
C SER A 246 -5.48 -8.86 15.50
N GLU A 247 -4.20 -8.97 15.13
CA GLU A 247 -3.63 -10.22 14.59
C GLU A 247 -3.75 -11.38 15.59
N GLN A 248 -3.53 -11.10 16.87
CA GLN A 248 -3.57 -12.09 17.95
C GLN A 248 -4.97 -12.66 18.16
N GLU A 249 -6.01 -11.81 18.17
CA GLU A 249 -7.40 -12.29 18.30
C GLU A 249 -7.83 -13.08 17.08
N LEU A 250 -7.52 -12.60 15.88
CA LEU A 250 -7.87 -13.26 14.64
C LEU A 250 -7.18 -14.63 14.51
N LEU A 251 -5.90 -14.71 14.91
CA LEU A 251 -5.16 -15.96 14.99
C LEU A 251 -5.78 -16.94 15.97
N SER A 252 -6.09 -16.47 17.18
CA SER A 252 -6.63 -17.33 18.25
C SER A 252 -7.98 -17.91 17.86
N GLU A 253 -8.85 -17.10 17.26
CA GLU A 253 -10.12 -17.57 16.70
C GLU A 253 -9.89 -18.54 15.54
N PHE A 254 -9.02 -18.18 14.59
CA PHE A 254 -8.71 -19.03 13.44
C PHE A 254 -8.28 -20.42 13.87
N LEU A 255 -7.41 -20.55 14.88
CA LEU A 255 -6.90 -21.83 15.33
C LEU A 255 -7.90 -22.62 16.21
N SER A 256 -8.88 -21.94 16.83
CA SER A 256 -9.93 -22.57 17.66
C SER A 256 -11.05 -23.22 16.85
N ASN A 257 -11.34 -22.67 15.67
CA ASN A 257 -12.39 -23.14 14.76
C ASN A 257 -11.91 -24.25 13.81
#